data_AF-A0A4R0R691-F1
#
_entry.id   AF-A0A4R0R691-F1
#
_cell.length_a   1.000
_cell.length_b   1.000
_cell.length_c   1.000
_cell.angle_alpha   90.00
_cell.angle_beta   90.00
_cell.angle_gamma   90.00
#
_symmetry.space_group_name_H-M   'P 1'
#
loop_
_entity.id
_entity.type
_entity.pdbx_description
1 polymer ?
#
loop_
_entity_poly.entity_id
_entity_poly.type
_entity_poly.pdbx_seq_one_letter_code
_entity_poly.pdbx_strand_id
1 'polypeptide(L)'
;MAEHRPHRNQILHSHLQQLAIRDRTSKLAAGLTYENAIDLCSSGTDDDDTQPAQPSHLPGGLSKEDVMRFAYTPLKLDTRTQAHLQDALRKTLNSFFDVWAAGQGKPSPSHQQPIDYIPPNQRASRALQLASEIHSQKQRTQETRDTISTTRRNISSLVNEINEIHPRLESNLLALLTAHGPGTHAQRTLRAEVLANTVEACLLKLSLLRYRSYSALYGFSSSSDEGEGGEGERSMTKALTETHTLLRRKDVAQREEERELDRQLAEYEAVMQQRLSRTCAHVVF
;
A
#
# COMPACT_ATOMS: atom_id res chain seq x y z
N MET A 1 -1.53 18.56 -6.28
CA MET A 1 -2.12 17.63 -5.28
C MET A 1 -3.23 16.73 -5.87
N ALA A 2 -3.20 16.39 -7.17
CA ALA A 2 -4.25 15.59 -7.82
C ALA A 2 -3.82 14.18 -8.27
N GLU A 3 -2.52 13.85 -8.19
CA GLU A 3 -1.94 12.67 -8.84
C GLU A 3 -1.91 11.39 -7.99
N HIS A 4 -2.26 11.44 -6.69
CA HIS A 4 -2.32 10.24 -5.83
C HIS A 4 -3.68 9.51 -5.82
N ARG A 5 -4.68 10.05 -6.52
CA ARG A 5 -6.02 9.45 -6.60
C ARG A 5 -6.12 8.14 -7.42
N PRO A 6 -5.37 7.91 -8.52
CA PRO A 6 -5.58 6.72 -9.34
C PRO A 6 -5.13 5.44 -8.62
N HIS A 7 -4.05 5.49 -7.84
CA HIS A 7 -3.54 4.33 -7.10
C HIS A 7 -4.48 3.91 -5.97
N ARG A 8 -5.10 4.87 -5.26
CA ARG A 8 -6.08 4.58 -4.21
C ARG A 8 -7.31 3.86 -4.78
N ASN A 9 -7.81 4.30 -5.92
CA ASN A 9 -8.96 3.67 -6.59
C ASN A 9 -8.62 2.26 -7.10
N GLN A 10 -7.39 2.03 -7.58
CA GLN A 10 -6.94 0.73 -8.05
C GLN A 10 -6.80 -0.28 -6.90
N ILE A 11 -6.29 0.17 -5.75
CA ILE A 11 -6.19 -0.66 -4.54
C ILE A 11 -7.58 -1.03 -4.03
N LEU A 12 -8.50 -0.06 -3.92
CA LEU A 12 -9.89 -0.31 -3.50
C LEU A 12 -10.61 -1.29 -4.44
N HIS A 13 -10.47 -1.10 -5.75
CA HIS A 13 -11.04 -2.01 -6.74
C HIS A 13 -10.45 -3.42 -6.61
N SER A 14 -9.14 -3.55 -6.41
CA SER A 14 -8.49 -4.86 -6.22
C SER A 14 -8.97 -5.57 -4.95
N HIS A 15 -9.21 -4.82 -3.87
CA HIS A 15 -9.69 -5.35 -2.59
C HIS A 15 -11.14 -5.80 -2.68
N LEU A 16 -12.00 -5.01 -3.33
CA LEU A 16 -13.39 -5.39 -3.59
C LEU A 16 -13.50 -6.59 -4.52
N GLN A 17 -12.64 -6.68 -5.54
CA GLN A 17 -12.58 -7.82 -6.44
C GLN A 17 -12.08 -9.08 -5.71
N GLN A 18 -11.09 -8.97 -4.82
CA GLN A 18 -10.61 -10.08 -4.00
C GLN A 18 -11.67 -10.55 -2.99
N LEU A 19 -12.44 -9.63 -2.39
CA LEU A 19 -13.56 -9.97 -1.51
C LEU A 19 -14.69 -10.67 -2.28
N ALA A 20 -15.03 -10.19 -3.48
CA ALA A 20 -16.04 -10.80 -4.33
C ALA A 20 -15.66 -12.22 -4.81
N ILE A 21 -14.37 -12.46 -5.06
CA ILE A 21 -13.87 -13.79 -5.45
C ILE A 21 -13.82 -14.74 -4.25
N ARG A 22 -13.44 -14.23 -3.07
CA ARG A 22 -13.25 -15.02 -1.86
C ARG A 22 -14.56 -15.40 -1.20
N ASP A 23 -15.62 -14.61 -1.38
CA ASP A 23 -16.88 -14.79 -0.69
C ASP A 23 -18.04 -15.21 -1.61
N ARG A 24 -17.91 -16.41 -2.19
CA ARG A 24 -19.01 -17.12 -2.85
C ARG A 24 -20.03 -17.70 -1.86
N THR A 25 -19.88 -17.46 -0.57
CA THR A 25 -20.84 -17.94 0.43
C THR A 25 -21.92 -16.89 0.64
N SER A 26 -23.15 -17.24 0.29
CA SER A 26 -24.36 -16.40 0.27
C SER A 26 -24.76 -15.75 1.60
N LYS A 27 -23.94 -15.84 2.65
CA LYS A 27 -24.23 -15.34 4.00
C LYS A 27 -23.76 -13.90 4.22
N LEU A 28 -22.70 -13.44 3.56
CA LEU A 28 -22.26 -12.04 3.68
C LEU A 28 -23.16 -11.07 2.90
N ALA A 29 -23.71 -11.53 1.77
CA ALA A 29 -24.67 -10.77 0.97
C ALA A 29 -25.99 -10.48 1.70
N ALA A 30 -26.34 -11.27 2.72
CA ALA A 30 -27.53 -11.06 3.55
C ALA A 30 -27.26 -10.22 4.81
N GLY A 31 -26.00 -10.14 5.27
CA GLY A 31 -25.62 -9.38 6.48
C GLY A 31 -25.29 -7.90 6.23
N LEU A 32 -25.01 -7.54 4.97
CA LEU A 32 -24.80 -6.17 4.48
C LEU A 32 -26.05 -5.65 3.77
N THR A 33 -27.24 -5.94 4.30
CA THR A 33 -28.45 -5.27 3.81
C THR A 33 -28.38 -3.78 4.15
N TYR A 34 -28.66 -2.97 3.13
CA TYR A 34 -28.58 -1.51 3.12
C TYR A 34 -29.31 -0.85 4.31
N GLU A 35 -30.36 -1.51 4.83
CA GLU A 35 -31.08 -1.08 6.04
C GLU A 35 -30.16 -0.96 7.26
N ASN A 36 -29.23 -1.91 7.48
CA ASN A 36 -28.30 -1.86 8.61
C ASN A 36 -27.26 -0.74 8.47
N ALA A 37 -26.85 -0.42 7.23
CA ALA A 37 -25.90 0.66 6.97
C ALA A 37 -26.55 2.05 7.05
N ILE A 38 -27.83 2.17 6.68
CA ILE A 38 -28.63 3.38 6.86
C ILE A 38 -28.90 3.62 8.35
N ASP A 39 -29.31 2.62 9.12
CA ASP A 39 -29.55 2.77 10.57
C ASP A 39 -28.30 3.22 11.35
N LEU A 40 -27.11 2.84 10.89
CA LEU A 40 -25.84 3.34 11.41
C LEU A 40 -25.52 4.78 11.01
N CYS A 41 -26.12 5.28 9.91
CA CYS A 41 -25.98 6.67 9.47
C CYS A 41 -27.04 7.62 10.10
N SER A 42 -28.22 7.12 10.46
CA SER A 42 -29.32 7.90 11.04
C SER A 42 -29.32 7.98 12.57
N SER A 43 -28.50 7.17 13.26
CA SER A 43 -28.44 7.14 14.73
C SER A 43 -27.47 8.14 15.37
N GLY A 44 -26.87 9.05 14.59
CA GLY A 44 -25.77 9.91 15.06
C GLY A 44 -25.95 11.43 14.92
N THR A 45 -27.14 11.92 14.57
CA THR A 45 -27.36 13.37 14.34
C THR A 45 -28.66 13.85 14.97
N ASP A 46 -28.70 13.88 16.30
CA ASP A 46 -29.62 14.70 17.08
C ASP A 46 -28.86 15.02 18.37
N ASP A 47 -27.95 15.99 18.31
CA ASP A 47 -27.65 16.93 19.40
C ASP A 47 -26.38 17.74 19.07
N ASP A 48 -26.50 19.03 19.35
CA ASP A 48 -25.44 20.04 19.50
C ASP A 48 -25.04 20.86 18.26
N ASP A 49 -25.75 21.98 18.14
CA ASP A 49 -25.75 22.94 17.06
C ASP A 49 -24.77 24.08 17.38
N THR A 50 -23.46 23.83 17.48
CA THR A 50 -22.47 24.93 17.61
C THR A 50 -21.00 24.60 17.25
N GLN A 51 -20.68 23.96 16.12
CA GLN A 51 -19.30 23.99 15.58
C GLN A 51 -19.25 23.84 14.04
N PRO A 52 -18.30 24.53 13.36
CA PRO A 52 -18.19 24.46 11.90
C PRO A 52 -17.84 23.05 11.44
N ALA A 53 -18.73 22.50 10.61
CA ALA A 53 -18.80 21.13 10.13
C ALA A 53 -17.44 20.54 9.70
N GLN A 54 -16.88 19.67 10.53
CA GLN A 54 -15.95 18.65 10.04
C GLN A 54 -16.77 17.56 9.33
N PRO A 55 -16.34 17.09 8.15
CA PRO A 55 -17.04 16.03 7.45
C PRO A 55 -17.05 14.77 8.32
N SER A 56 -18.25 14.34 8.71
CA SER A 56 -18.46 13.12 9.48
C SER A 56 -17.97 11.92 8.66
N HIS A 57 -16.75 11.48 8.93
CA HIS A 57 -16.16 10.31 8.31
C HIS A 57 -16.72 9.05 8.98
N LEU A 58 -17.26 8.14 8.19
CA LEU A 58 -17.66 6.82 8.67
C LEU A 58 -16.41 6.00 9.04
N PRO A 59 -16.54 5.02 9.96
CA PRO A 59 -15.44 4.11 10.30
C PRO A 59 -14.88 3.47 9.02
N GLY A 60 -13.57 3.59 8.82
CA GLY A 60 -12.88 3.22 7.57
C GLY A 60 -12.55 4.37 6.62
N GLY A 61 -12.78 5.63 7.03
CA GLY A 61 -12.36 6.82 6.26
C GLY A 61 -13.17 7.05 4.97
N LEU A 62 -14.35 6.43 4.87
CA LEU A 62 -15.31 6.66 3.80
C LEU A 62 -16.12 7.92 4.15
N SER A 63 -16.09 8.93 3.27
CA SER A 63 -17.00 10.07 3.44
C SER A 63 -18.44 9.66 3.11
N LYS A 64 -19.41 10.41 3.63
CA LYS A 64 -20.82 10.24 3.25
C LYS A 64 -21.01 10.36 1.74
N GLU A 65 -20.28 11.26 1.08
CA GLU A 65 -20.26 11.37 -0.39
C GLU A 65 -19.63 10.14 -1.07
N ASP A 66 -18.61 9.52 -0.49
CA ASP A 66 -18.02 8.29 -1.01
C ASP A 66 -19.02 7.13 -0.93
N VAL A 67 -19.69 6.98 0.21
CA VAL A 67 -20.77 5.98 0.36
C VAL A 67 -21.87 6.26 -0.66
N MET A 68 -22.33 7.50 -0.82
CA MET A 68 -23.36 7.83 -1.81
C MET A 68 -22.88 7.62 -3.26
N ARG A 69 -21.60 7.84 -3.57
CA ARG A 69 -21.03 7.59 -4.90
C ARG A 69 -20.90 6.11 -5.24
N PHE A 70 -20.53 5.28 -4.27
CA PHE A 70 -20.32 3.84 -4.47
C PHE A 70 -21.59 3.02 -4.19
N ALA A 71 -22.52 3.54 -3.39
CA ALA A 71 -23.81 2.92 -3.11
C ALA A 71 -24.80 3.05 -4.26
N TYR A 72 -24.52 3.89 -5.27
CA TYR A 72 -25.49 4.23 -6.29
C TYR A 72 -24.89 4.21 -7.71
N THR A 73 -24.82 3.01 -8.28
CA THR A 73 -25.73 2.80 -9.41
C THR A 73 -26.83 1.88 -8.88
N PRO A 74 -28.11 2.31 -8.87
CA PRO A 74 -29.16 1.33 -8.69
C PRO A 74 -28.91 0.35 -9.82
N LEU A 75 -28.60 -0.91 -9.49
CA LEU A 75 -28.74 -1.97 -10.46
C LEU A 75 -30.22 -1.91 -10.83
N LYS A 76 -30.54 -1.13 -11.86
CA LYS A 76 -31.74 -1.30 -12.65
C LYS A 76 -31.53 -2.68 -13.24
N LEU A 77 -31.92 -3.70 -12.46
CA LEU A 77 -31.99 -5.06 -12.95
C LEU A 77 -32.78 -4.93 -14.24
N ASP A 78 -32.13 -5.29 -15.34
CA ASP A 78 -32.76 -5.31 -16.65
C ASP A 78 -34.10 -6.03 -16.48
N THR A 79 -35.18 -5.48 -17.05
CA THR A 79 -36.55 -5.99 -16.85
C THR A 79 -36.64 -7.48 -17.16
N ARG A 80 -35.77 -7.94 -18.07
CA ARG A 80 -35.55 -9.36 -18.39
C ARG A 80 -34.98 -10.18 -17.23
N THR A 81 -33.99 -9.67 -16.51
CA THR A 81 -33.41 -10.34 -15.33
C THR A 81 -34.39 -10.38 -14.17
N GLN A 82 -35.17 -9.30 -13.98
CA GLN A 82 -36.23 -9.27 -12.98
C GLN A 82 -37.34 -10.28 -13.29
N ALA A 83 -37.80 -10.35 -14.54
CA ALA A 83 -38.77 -11.34 -14.97
C ALA A 83 -38.23 -12.77 -14.80
N HIS A 84 -36.96 -13.02 -15.13
CA HIS A 84 -36.34 -14.32 -14.96
C HIS A 84 -36.20 -14.71 -13.48
N LEU A 85 -35.89 -13.76 -12.61
CA LEU A 85 -35.76 -14.01 -11.17
C LEU A 85 -37.13 -14.24 -10.53
N GLN A 86 -38.16 -13.52 -10.98
CA GLN A 86 -39.55 -13.76 -10.57
C GLN A 86 -40.04 -15.14 -11.04
N ASP A 87 -39.71 -15.54 -12.27
CA ASP A 87 -40.09 -16.85 -12.81
C ASP A 87 -39.34 -17.99 -12.11
N ALA A 88 -38.05 -17.79 -11.80
CA ALA A 88 -37.26 -18.71 -10.99
C ALA A 88 -37.82 -18.84 -9.56
N LEU A 89 -38.19 -17.72 -8.93
CA LEU A 89 -38.82 -17.73 -7.60
C LEU A 89 -40.16 -18.47 -7.63
N ARG A 90 -41.02 -18.19 -8.62
CA ARG A 90 -42.28 -18.91 -8.81
C ARG A 90 -42.05 -20.41 -9.02
N LYS A 91 -41.06 -20.79 -9.83
CA LYS A 91 -40.69 -22.20 -10.02
C LYS A 91 -40.20 -22.84 -8.73
N THR A 92 -39.37 -22.16 -7.94
CA THR A 92 -38.91 -22.70 -6.65
C THR A 92 -40.06 -22.83 -5.66
N LEU A 93 -40.92 -21.82 -5.52
CA LEU A 93 -42.10 -21.87 -4.65
C LEU A 93 -43.07 -22.96 -5.07
N ASN A 94 -43.35 -23.09 -6.37
CA ASN A 94 -44.19 -24.16 -6.89
C ASN A 94 -43.53 -25.53 -6.68
N SER A 95 -42.21 -25.65 -6.81
CA SER A 95 -41.51 -26.91 -6.51
C SER A 95 -41.56 -27.27 -5.02
N PHE A 96 -41.48 -26.28 -4.12
CA PHE A 96 -41.69 -26.51 -2.69
C PHE A 96 -43.13 -26.89 -2.39
N PHE A 97 -44.09 -26.26 -3.06
CA PHE A 97 -45.50 -26.59 -2.94
C PHE A 97 -45.78 -27.99 -3.47
N ASP A 98 -45.18 -28.39 -4.59
CA ASP A 98 -45.27 -29.73 -5.17
C ASP A 98 -44.60 -30.77 -4.28
N VAL A 99 -43.46 -30.48 -3.66
CA VAL A 99 -42.80 -31.39 -2.69
C VAL A 99 -43.63 -31.49 -1.41
N TRP A 100 -44.22 -30.39 -0.94
CA TRP A 100 -45.08 -30.39 0.23
C TRP A 100 -46.40 -31.12 -0.05
N ALA A 101 -46.98 -30.93 -1.25
CA ALA A 101 -48.17 -31.62 -1.73
C ALA A 101 -47.90 -33.06 -2.17
N ALA A 102 -46.67 -33.44 -2.53
CA ALA A 102 -46.27 -34.82 -2.78
C ALA A 102 -45.94 -35.55 -1.47
N GLY A 103 -45.44 -34.83 -0.47
CA GLY A 103 -45.28 -35.30 0.91
C GLY A 103 -46.62 -35.50 1.62
N GLN A 104 -47.63 -34.68 1.29
CA GLN A 104 -49.03 -34.97 1.58
C GLN A 104 -49.63 -35.82 0.45
N GLY A 105 -49.20 -37.08 0.36
CA GLY A 105 -49.52 -37.99 -0.75
C GLY A 105 -50.92 -37.81 -1.33
N LYS A 106 -50.99 -37.58 -2.65
CA LYS A 106 -52.25 -37.70 -3.40
C LYS A 106 -52.86 -39.06 -3.08
N PRO A 107 -54.08 -39.13 -2.52
CA PRO A 107 -54.70 -40.41 -2.23
C PRO A 107 -54.88 -41.16 -3.55
N SER A 108 -54.22 -42.31 -3.65
CA SER A 108 -54.41 -43.25 -4.75
C SER A 108 -55.91 -43.59 -4.85
N PRO A 109 -56.56 -43.44 -6.01
CA PRO A 109 -58.02 -43.55 -6.15
C PRO A 109 -58.59 -44.96 -5.93
N SER A 110 -57.76 -45.95 -5.59
CA SER A 110 -58.20 -47.33 -5.31
C SER A 110 -58.21 -47.72 -3.83
N HIS A 111 -57.76 -46.87 -2.92
CA HIS A 111 -57.92 -47.06 -1.47
C HIS A 111 -58.35 -45.74 -0.82
N GLN A 112 -59.66 -45.47 -0.80
CA GLN A 112 -60.27 -44.56 0.17
C GLN A 112 -60.12 -45.18 1.57
N GLN A 113 -58.90 -45.10 2.12
CA GLN A 113 -58.74 -45.13 3.57
C GLN A 113 -59.28 -43.79 4.08
N PRO A 114 -60.16 -43.80 5.09
CA PRO A 114 -60.81 -42.60 5.59
C PRO A 114 -59.74 -41.61 6.04
N ILE A 115 -59.88 -40.36 5.56
CA ILE A 115 -59.15 -39.15 5.98
C ILE A 115 -58.65 -39.34 7.41
N ASP A 116 -57.35 -39.56 7.57
CA ASP A 116 -56.62 -39.80 8.80
C ASP A 116 -57.45 -39.55 10.05
N TYR A 117 -58.23 -40.56 10.45
CA TYR A 117 -58.94 -40.55 11.72
C TYR A 117 -57.89 -40.83 12.79
N ILE A 118 -57.01 -39.84 13.01
CA ILE A 118 -56.10 -39.83 14.14
C ILE A 118 -57.02 -39.90 15.36
N PRO A 119 -57.01 -41.02 16.10
CA PRO A 119 -57.94 -41.21 17.19
C PRO A 119 -57.71 -40.09 18.22
N PRO A 120 -58.76 -39.61 18.90
CA PRO A 120 -58.70 -38.40 19.72
C PRO A 120 -57.60 -38.45 20.80
N ASN A 121 -57.25 -39.66 21.25
CA ASN A 121 -56.13 -39.91 22.15
C ASN A 121 -54.74 -39.62 21.52
N GLN A 122 -54.54 -39.89 20.23
CA GLN A 122 -53.29 -39.57 19.52
C GLN A 122 -53.18 -38.09 19.15
N ARG A 123 -54.31 -37.39 18.93
CA ARG A 123 -54.31 -35.93 18.68
C ARG A 123 -53.81 -35.17 19.90
N ALA A 124 -54.26 -35.56 21.09
CA ALA A 124 -53.79 -34.96 22.34
C ALA A 124 -52.29 -35.19 22.55
N SER A 125 -51.79 -36.42 22.33
CA SER A 125 -50.36 -36.73 22.43
C SER A 125 -49.50 -35.97 21.42
N ARG A 126 -49.95 -35.84 20.17
CA ARG A 126 -49.25 -35.03 19.15
C ARG A 126 -49.27 -33.54 19.47
N ALA A 127 -50.38 -33.02 19.99
CA ALA A 127 -50.46 -31.62 20.41
C ALA A 127 -49.47 -31.33 21.56
N LEU A 128 -49.33 -32.25 22.52
CA LEU A 128 -48.33 -32.14 23.59
C LEU A 128 -46.89 -32.25 23.06
N GLN A 129 -46.62 -33.16 22.12
CA GLN A 129 -45.31 -33.28 21.46
C GLN A 129 -44.96 -32.01 20.69
N LEU A 130 -45.87 -31.49 19.87
CA LEU A 130 -45.68 -30.25 19.11
C LEU A 130 -45.42 -29.07 20.05
N ALA A 131 -46.17 -28.97 21.16
CA ALA A 131 -45.95 -27.92 22.15
C ALA A 131 -44.52 -28.00 22.75
N SER A 132 -44.03 -29.21 23.04
CA SER A 132 -42.67 -29.42 23.54
C SER A 132 -41.60 -29.10 22.49
N GLU A 133 -41.82 -29.43 21.22
CA GLU A 133 -40.92 -29.10 20.11
C GLU A 133 -40.87 -27.59 19.83
N ILE A 134 -42.03 -26.92 19.88
CA ILE A 134 -42.10 -25.45 19.76
C ILE A 134 -41.33 -24.80 20.91
N HIS A 135 -41.46 -25.32 22.13
CA HIS A 135 -40.74 -24.79 23.29
C HIS A 135 -39.23 -24.97 23.15
N SER A 136 -38.76 -26.15 22.76
CA SER A 136 -37.33 -26.41 22.56
C SER A 136 -36.75 -25.58 21.41
N GLN A 137 -37.50 -25.41 20.31
CA GLN A 137 -37.09 -24.56 19.19
C GLN A 137 -37.04 -23.08 19.58
N LYS A 138 -37.98 -22.61 20.40
CA LYS A 138 -37.98 -21.25 20.95
C LYS A 138 -36.75 -21.03 21.84
N GLN A 139 -36.44 -21.98 22.72
CA GLN A 139 -35.26 -21.91 23.57
C GLN A 139 -33.97 -21.87 22.74
N ARG A 140 -33.82 -22.76 21.76
CA ARG A 140 -32.68 -22.77 20.85
C ARG A 140 -32.53 -21.44 20.10
N THR A 141 -33.64 -20.87 19.64
CA THR A 141 -33.63 -19.56 18.97
C THR A 141 -33.17 -18.46 19.94
N GLN A 142 -33.59 -18.51 21.20
CA GLN A 142 -33.16 -17.56 22.22
C GLN A 142 -31.65 -17.67 22.49
N GLU A 143 -31.12 -18.87 22.69
CA GLU A 143 -29.68 -19.10 22.89
C GLU A 143 -28.86 -18.61 21.68
N THR A 144 -29.35 -18.84 20.46
CA THR A 144 -28.68 -18.29 19.26
C THR A 144 -28.72 -16.76 19.20
N ARG A 145 -29.80 -16.12 19.66
CA ARG A 145 -29.86 -14.66 19.74
C ARG A 145 -28.91 -14.11 20.78
N ASP A 146 -28.81 -14.76 21.93
CA ASP A 146 -27.93 -14.35 23.01
C ASP A 146 -26.46 -14.45 22.56
N THR A 147 -26.08 -15.54 21.90
CA THR A 147 -24.72 -15.71 21.32
C THR A 147 -24.41 -14.72 20.19
N ILE A 148 -25.39 -14.38 19.34
CA ILE A 148 -25.23 -13.32 18.33
C ILE A 148 -25.04 -11.96 19.02
N SER A 149 -25.77 -11.69 20.11
CA SER A 149 -25.65 -10.43 20.84
C SER A 149 -24.29 -10.27 21.52
N THR A 150 -23.73 -11.34 22.08
CA THR A 150 -22.40 -11.32 22.72
C THR A 150 -21.29 -11.16 21.68
N THR A 151 -21.36 -11.88 20.57
CA THR A 151 -20.40 -11.73 19.47
C THR A 151 -20.45 -10.34 18.86
N ARG A 152 -21.64 -9.76 18.67
CA ARG A 152 -21.78 -8.37 18.21
C ARG A 152 -21.11 -7.38 19.16
N ARG A 153 -21.35 -7.50 20.48
CA ARG A 153 -20.69 -6.63 21.48
C ARG A 153 -19.18 -6.76 21.44
N ASN A 154 -18.66 -7.98 21.33
CA ASN A 154 -17.21 -8.21 21.24
C ASN A 154 -16.60 -7.58 19.99
N ILE A 155 -17.26 -7.72 18.84
CA ILE A 155 -16.82 -7.09 17.59
C ILE A 155 -16.84 -5.56 17.74
N SER A 156 -17.90 -4.98 18.30
CA SER A 156 -17.96 -3.54 18.56
C SER A 156 -16.85 -3.05 19.48
N SER A 157 -16.51 -3.82 20.54
CA SER A 157 -15.38 -3.51 21.42
C SER A 157 -14.05 -3.50 20.66
N LEU A 158 -13.77 -4.55 19.88
CA LEU A 158 -12.55 -4.64 19.08
C LEU A 158 -12.44 -3.53 18.04
N VAL A 159 -13.55 -3.15 17.39
CA VAL A 159 -13.58 -2.03 16.44
C VAL A 159 -13.25 -0.72 17.14
N ASN A 160 -13.77 -0.50 18.35
CA ASN A 160 -13.45 0.69 19.14
C ASN A 160 -11.97 0.70 19.55
N GLU A 161 -11.43 -0.43 20.02
CA GLU A 161 -10.00 -0.57 20.34
C GLU A 161 -9.11 -0.30 19.12
N ILE A 162 -9.48 -0.82 17.95
CA ILE A 162 -8.76 -0.55 16.69
C ILE A 162 -8.82 0.94 16.34
N ASN A 163 -10.00 1.56 16.48
CA ASN A 163 -10.19 2.98 16.21
C ASN A 163 -9.38 3.87 17.18
N GLU A 164 -9.11 3.43 18.41
CA GLU A 164 -8.26 4.14 19.36
C GLU A 164 -6.76 3.92 19.09
N ILE A 165 -6.36 2.70 18.72
CA ILE A 165 -4.95 2.35 18.48
C ILE A 165 -4.44 2.96 17.18
N HIS A 166 -5.26 3.00 16.12
CA HIS A 166 -4.87 3.50 14.80
C HIS A 166 -4.30 4.93 14.81
N PRO A 167 -4.98 5.95 15.38
CA PRO A 167 -4.44 7.32 15.42
C PRO A 167 -3.18 7.44 16.29
N ARG A 168 -3.04 6.60 17.32
CA ARG A 168 -1.82 6.55 18.14
C ARG A 168 -0.64 5.99 17.35
N LEU A 169 -0.87 4.96 16.55
CA LEU A 169 0.16 4.41 15.67
C LEU A 169 0.56 5.43 14.58
N GLU A 170 -0.42 6.09 13.97
CA GLU A 170 -0.18 7.09 12.92
C GLU A 170 0.61 8.30 13.45
N SER A 171 0.21 8.83 14.61
CA SER A 171 0.94 9.93 15.26
C SER A 171 2.37 9.53 15.66
N ASN A 172 2.57 8.32 16.19
CA ASN A 172 3.91 7.79 16.49
C ASN A 172 4.77 7.64 15.22
N LEU A 173 4.19 7.15 14.13
CA LEU A 173 4.88 6.97 12.86
C LEU A 173 5.27 8.33 12.27
N LEU A 174 4.36 9.31 12.30
CA LEU A 174 4.66 10.69 11.90
C LEU A 174 5.74 11.32 12.78
N ALA A 175 5.70 11.11 14.11
CA ALA A 175 6.74 11.59 15.01
C ALA A 175 8.11 10.97 14.70
N LEU A 176 8.16 9.66 14.40
CA LEU A 176 9.39 9.00 14.01
C LEU A 176 9.90 9.46 12.65
N LEU A 177 9.02 9.62 11.66
CA LEU A 177 9.38 10.13 10.32
C LEU A 177 9.85 11.60 10.37
N THR A 178 9.24 12.44 11.20
CA THR A 178 9.66 13.83 11.37
C THR A 178 10.97 13.94 12.15
N ALA A 179 11.18 13.08 13.16
CA ALA A 179 12.42 13.04 13.91
C ALA A 179 13.61 12.50 13.08
N HIS A 180 13.41 11.45 12.26
CA HIS A 180 14.49 10.77 11.54
C HIS A 180 14.61 11.18 10.06
N GLY A 181 13.55 11.76 9.48
CA GLY A 181 13.47 12.14 8.07
C GLY A 181 14.47 13.22 7.64
N PRO A 182 14.52 14.41 8.27
CA PRO A 182 15.29 15.53 7.73
C PRO A 182 16.81 15.25 7.75
N GLY A 183 17.32 14.60 8.80
CA GLY A 183 18.74 14.25 8.89
C GLY A 183 19.16 13.21 7.85
N THR A 184 18.34 12.18 7.63
CA THR A 184 18.67 11.13 6.66
C THR A 184 18.49 11.60 5.21
N HIS A 185 17.51 12.46 4.93
CA HIS A 185 17.34 13.08 3.62
C HIS A 185 18.46 14.06 3.27
N ALA A 186 18.89 14.90 4.23
CA ALA A 186 20.05 15.78 4.05
C ALA A 186 21.33 14.97 3.79
N GLN A 187 21.55 13.88 4.53
CA GLN A 187 22.72 13.03 4.31
C GLN A 187 22.68 12.31 2.95
N ARG A 188 21.50 11.84 2.51
CA ARG A 188 21.33 11.20 1.20
C ARG A 188 21.55 12.16 0.04
N THR A 189 21.04 13.39 0.15
CA THR A 189 21.25 14.45 -0.85
C THR A 189 22.71 14.85 -0.93
N LEU A 190 23.37 15.12 0.19
CA LEU A 190 24.81 15.40 0.23
C LEU A 190 25.64 14.26 -0.38
N ARG A 191 25.31 12.99 -0.09
CA ARG A 191 25.99 11.84 -0.72
C ARG A 191 25.78 11.79 -2.23
N ALA A 192 24.57 12.08 -2.70
CA ALA A 192 24.27 12.13 -4.12
C ALA A 192 25.03 13.26 -4.83
N GLU A 193 25.11 14.44 -4.22
CA GLU A 193 25.89 15.58 -4.72
C GLU A 193 27.39 15.27 -4.78
N VAL A 194 27.96 14.66 -3.74
CA VAL A 194 29.37 14.21 -3.74
C VAL A 194 29.61 13.19 -4.85
N LEU A 195 28.71 12.24 -5.06
CA LEU A 195 28.82 11.27 -6.16
C LEU A 195 28.71 11.94 -7.54
N ALA A 196 27.79 12.89 -7.71
CA ALA A 196 27.66 13.65 -8.95
C ALA A 196 28.95 14.43 -9.26
N ASN A 197 29.47 15.16 -8.27
CA ASN A 197 30.70 15.93 -8.40
C ASN A 197 31.92 15.04 -8.70
N THR A 198 31.99 13.83 -8.11
CA THR A 198 33.09 12.90 -8.40
C THR A 198 32.99 12.33 -9.82
N VAL A 199 31.79 12.02 -10.30
CA VAL A 199 31.56 11.61 -11.70
C VAL A 199 31.95 12.74 -12.66
N GLU A 200 31.52 13.96 -12.42
CA GLU A 200 31.90 15.13 -13.24
C GLU A 200 33.41 15.35 -13.25
N ALA A 201 34.07 15.30 -12.09
CA ALA A 201 35.52 15.42 -12.00
C ALA A 201 36.25 14.30 -12.76
N CYS A 202 35.75 13.07 -12.71
CA CYS A 202 36.28 11.95 -13.48
C CYS A 202 36.10 12.16 -15.00
N LEU A 203 34.95 12.66 -15.43
CA LEU A 203 34.69 12.99 -16.84
C LEU A 203 35.59 14.12 -17.35
N LEU A 204 35.82 15.16 -16.53
CA LEU A 204 36.77 16.23 -16.83
C LEU A 204 38.22 15.72 -16.90
N LYS A 205 38.62 14.81 -16.00
CA LYS A 205 39.94 14.16 -16.06
C LYS A 205 40.09 13.33 -17.35
N LEU A 206 39.07 12.58 -17.73
CA LEU A 206 39.07 11.79 -18.97
C LEU A 206 39.13 12.67 -20.23
N SER A 207 38.36 13.76 -20.27
CA SER A 207 38.39 14.70 -21.41
C SER A 207 39.75 15.37 -21.55
N LEU A 208 40.38 15.76 -20.43
CA LEU A 208 41.73 16.31 -20.41
C LEU A 208 42.79 15.30 -20.86
N LEU A 209 42.71 14.05 -20.40
CA LEU A 209 43.60 12.97 -20.86
C LEU A 209 43.44 12.74 -22.37
N ARG A 210 42.20 12.70 -22.87
CA ARG A 210 41.92 12.58 -24.31
C ARG A 210 42.53 13.73 -25.11
N TYR A 211 42.35 14.96 -24.65
CA TYR A 211 42.94 16.14 -25.30
C TYR A 211 44.48 16.08 -25.31
N ARG A 212 45.11 15.71 -24.19
CA ARG A 212 46.58 15.56 -24.11
C ARG A 212 47.09 14.48 -25.04
N SER A 213 46.46 13.31 -25.08
CA SER A 213 46.82 12.23 -26.00
C SER A 213 46.67 12.66 -27.45
N TYR A 214 45.57 13.36 -27.78
CA TYR A 214 45.36 13.90 -29.13
C TYR A 214 46.42 14.94 -29.51
N SER A 215 46.71 15.89 -28.62
CA SER A 215 47.76 16.90 -28.84
C SER A 215 49.15 16.28 -28.95
N ALA A 216 49.46 15.22 -28.19
CA ALA A 216 50.75 14.53 -28.28
C ALA A 216 50.90 13.77 -29.60
N LEU A 217 49.83 13.11 -30.07
CA LEU A 217 49.84 12.33 -31.31
C LEU A 217 49.78 13.19 -32.57
N TYR A 218 48.94 14.23 -32.57
CA TYR A 218 48.62 15.01 -33.77
C TYR A 218 49.13 16.46 -33.72
N GLY A 219 49.51 16.98 -32.56
CA GLY A 219 49.99 18.37 -32.43
C GLY A 219 51.39 18.62 -33.00
N PHE A 220 52.12 17.57 -33.39
CA PHE A 220 53.47 17.67 -33.96
C PHE A 220 53.51 17.77 -35.49
N SER A 221 52.37 17.68 -36.19
CA SER A 221 52.37 17.54 -37.65
C SER A 221 52.19 18.85 -38.45
N SER A 222 52.37 20.05 -37.86
CA SER A 222 51.85 21.27 -38.51
C SER A 222 52.71 22.54 -38.44
N SER A 223 54.04 22.44 -38.40
CA SER A 223 54.85 23.61 -38.77
C SER A 223 56.10 23.20 -39.51
N SER A 224 56.22 23.71 -40.75
CA SER A 224 57.34 23.54 -41.69
C SER A 224 57.33 22.16 -42.40
N ASP A 225 57.04 21.98 -43.70
CA ASP A 225 57.63 22.65 -44.88
C ASP A 225 59.14 22.87 -44.65
N GLU A 226 60.09 22.14 -45.20
CA GLU A 226 60.37 21.87 -46.60
C GLU A 226 61.51 20.83 -46.64
N GLY A 227 61.56 19.97 -47.66
CA GLY A 227 62.77 19.18 -47.98
C GLY A 227 62.49 17.72 -48.29
N GLU A 228 62.35 17.43 -49.58
CA GLU A 228 62.30 16.08 -50.15
C GLU A 228 63.40 15.16 -49.59
N GLY A 229 63.02 14.02 -49.00
CA GLY A 229 63.94 12.90 -48.81
C GLY A 229 64.01 12.30 -47.39
N GLY A 230 62.94 11.64 -46.94
CA GLY A 230 63.11 10.39 -46.17
C GLY A 230 63.43 10.44 -44.66
N GLU A 231 63.12 11.50 -43.91
CA GLU A 231 63.40 11.56 -42.46
C GLU A 231 62.18 11.70 -41.51
N GLY A 232 60.95 11.50 -42.00
CA GLY A 232 59.72 11.69 -41.20
C GLY A 232 59.56 10.77 -39.98
N GLU A 233 60.06 9.52 -40.03
CA GLU A 233 59.92 8.56 -38.92
C GLU A 233 60.83 8.86 -37.71
N ARG A 234 61.98 9.51 -37.95
CA ARG A 234 62.89 9.97 -36.88
C ARG A 234 62.33 11.16 -36.11
N SER A 235 61.49 11.98 -36.74
CA SER A 235 60.84 13.13 -36.11
C SER A 235 59.78 12.70 -35.08
N MET A 236 58.94 11.71 -35.40
CA MET A 236 57.90 11.23 -34.49
C MET A 236 58.47 10.50 -33.28
N THR A 237 59.47 9.64 -33.49
CA THR A 237 60.15 8.93 -32.38
C THR A 237 60.89 9.91 -31.46
N LYS A 238 61.55 10.93 -32.02
CA LYS A 238 62.19 11.99 -31.24
C LYS A 238 61.16 12.82 -30.47
N ALA A 239 60.04 13.21 -31.10
CA ALA A 239 58.94 13.89 -30.43
C ALA A 239 58.32 13.05 -29.29
N LEU A 240 58.16 11.73 -29.48
CA LEU A 240 57.71 10.82 -28.44
C LEU A 240 58.70 10.74 -27.27
N THR A 241 60.01 10.70 -27.54
CA THR A 241 61.01 10.74 -26.48
C THR A 241 61.04 12.08 -25.74
N GLU A 242 60.92 13.21 -26.45
CA GLU A 242 60.90 14.55 -25.85
C GLU A 242 59.64 14.75 -25.00
N THR A 243 58.47 14.36 -25.50
CA THR A 243 57.21 14.39 -24.73
C THR A 243 57.26 13.47 -23.53
N HIS A 244 57.82 12.26 -23.65
CA HIS A 244 58.01 11.35 -22.52
C HIS A 244 58.95 11.94 -21.45
N THR A 245 60.06 12.57 -21.85
CA THR A 245 60.96 13.23 -20.89
C THR A 245 60.30 14.43 -20.23
N LEU A 246 59.49 15.21 -20.95
CA LEU A 246 58.72 16.32 -20.40
C LEU A 246 57.66 15.84 -19.39
N LEU A 247 56.93 14.76 -19.73
CA LEU A 247 55.97 14.11 -18.83
C LEU A 247 56.65 13.60 -17.57
N ARG A 248 57.79 12.91 -17.70
CA ARG A 248 58.61 12.45 -16.56
C ARG A 248 59.04 13.61 -15.65
N ARG A 249 59.44 14.76 -16.21
CA ARG A 249 59.80 15.94 -15.43
C ARG A 249 58.59 16.51 -14.68
N LYS A 250 57.43 16.60 -15.35
CA LYS A 250 56.18 17.05 -14.71
C LYS A 250 55.72 16.12 -13.60
N ASP A 251 55.79 14.81 -13.82
CA ASP A 251 55.45 13.81 -12.79
C ASP A 251 56.32 13.93 -11.54
N VAL A 252 57.62 14.20 -11.72
CA VAL A 252 58.54 14.42 -10.59
C VAL A 252 58.18 15.71 -9.84
N ALA A 253 57.95 16.81 -10.56
CA ALA A 253 57.56 18.08 -9.96
C ALA A 253 56.23 17.97 -9.20
N GLN A 254 55.24 17.26 -9.75
CA GLN A 254 53.96 17.02 -9.08
C GLN A 254 54.12 16.19 -7.80
N ARG A 255 54.96 15.15 -7.81
CA ARG A 255 55.24 14.37 -6.59
C ARG A 255 55.95 15.19 -5.51
N GLU A 256 56.76 16.16 -5.89
CA GLU A 256 57.40 17.07 -4.93
C GLU A 256 56.36 18.04 -4.33
N GLU A 257 55.47 18.58 -5.15
CA GLU A 257 54.36 19.42 -4.70
C GLU A 257 53.40 18.66 -3.78
N GLU A 258 53.01 17.42 -4.13
CA GLU A 258 52.18 16.56 -3.28
C GLU A 258 52.81 16.31 -1.92
N ARG A 259 54.11 16.01 -1.86
CA ARG A 259 54.82 15.83 -0.58
C ARG A 259 54.82 17.08 0.28
N GLU A 260 54.95 18.26 -0.32
CA GLU A 260 54.90 19.52 0.42
C GLU A 260 53.50 19.79 0.95
N LEU A 261 52.45 19.53 0.16
CA LEU A 261 51.07 19.65 0.60
C LEU A 261 50.72 18.65 1.72
N ASP A 262 51.16 17.40 1.60
CA ASP A 262 50.98 16.38 2.63
C ASP A 262 51.66 16.79 3.95
N ARG A 263 52.84 17.38 3.86
CA ARG A 263 53.54 17.93 5.03
C ARG A 263 52.74 19.06 5.68
N GLN A 264 52.24 20.00 4.89
CA GLN A 264 51.42 21.11 5.41
C GLN A 264 50.13 20.60 6.05
N LEU A 265 49.47 19.61 5.45
CA LEU A 265 48.29 18.96 6.02
C LEU A 265 48.60 18.30 7.37
N ALA A 266 49.73 17.59 7.48
CA ALA A 266 50.17 16.99 8.75
C ALA A 266 50.43 18.06 9.83
N GLU A 267 51.03 19.20 9.46
CA GLU A 267 51.22 20.33 10.38
C GLU A 267 49.87 20.90 10.86
N TYR A 268 48.89 21.09 9.95
CA TYR A 268 47.55 21.55 10.31
C TYR A 268 46.78 20.56 11.19
N GLU A 269 46.85 19.26 10.88
CA GLU A 269 46.24 18.21 11.70
C GLU A 269 46.81 18.20 13.11
N ALA A 270 48.14 18.34 13.26
CA ALA A 270 48.78 18.42 14.57
C ALA A 270 48.28 19.63 15.39
N VAL A 271 48.14 20.81 14.76
CA VAL A 271 47.61 22.01 15.42
C VAL A 271 46.14 21.82 15.83
N MET A 272 45.32 21.22 14.97
CA MET A 272 43.92 20.90 15.26
C MET A 272 43.80 19.94 16.45
N GLN A 273 44.60 18.87 16.47
CA GLN A 273 44.62 17.91 17.58
C GLN A 273 45.08 18.57 18.89
N GLN A 274 46.08 19.46 18.84
CA GLN A 274 46.52 20.21 20.02
C GLN A 274 45.43 21.18 20.53
N ARG A 275 44.67 21.79 19.63
CA ARG A 275 43.55 22.66 20.01
C ARG A 275 42.40 21.88 20.62
N LEU A 276 42.04 20.73 20.03
CA LEU A 276 41.00 19.83 20.53
C LEU A 276 41.34 19.28 21.92
N SER A 277 42.58 18.83 22.13
CA SER A 277 43.04 18.35 23.44
C SER A 277 43.04 19.43 24.51
N ARG A 278 43.39 20.69 24.17
CA ARG A 278 43.29 21.83 25.08
C ARG A 278 41.85 22.20 25.43
N THR A 279 40.93 22.18 24.47
CA THR A 279 39.51 22.46 24.76
C THR A 279 38.87 21.35 25.58
N CYS A 280 39.23 20.09 25.37
CA CYS A 280 38.75 18.98 26.21
C CYS A 280 39.28 19.05 27.65
N ALA A 281 40.53 19.51 27.85
CA ALA A 281 41.09 19.70 29.19
C ALA A 281 40.40 20.83 29.99
N HIS A 282 39.79 21.81 29.30
CA HIS A 282 39.16 22.98 29.92
C HIS A 282 37.67 22.77 30.29
N VAL A 283 37.07 21.66 29.87
CA VAL A 283 35.66 21.29 30.15
C VAL A 283 35.54 20.32 31.34
N VAL A 284 36.67 19.82 31.86
CA VAL A 284 36.72 18.82 32.95
C VAL A 284 37.07 19.44 34.32
N PHE A 285 37.13 20.77 34.43
CA PHE A 285 37.21 21.52 35.69
C PHE A 285 36.01 22.47 35.81
#